data_AF-A0A8H3AWM7-F1
#
_entry.id   AF-A0A8H3AWM7-F1
#
_cell.length_a   1.000
_cell.length_b   1.000
_cell.length_c   1.000
_cell.angle_alpha   90.00
_cell.angle_beta   90.00
_cell.angle_gamma   90.00
#
_symmetry.space_group_name_H-M   'P 1'
#
loop_
_entity.id
_entity.type
_entity.pdbx_description
1 polymer ?
#
loop_
_entity_poly.entity_id
_entity_poly.type
_entity_poly.pdbx_seq_one_letter_code
_entity_poly.pdbx_strand_id
1 'polypeptide(L)'
;MRPSFIAATFLALASTAVATFDQACPLLYALLPDIHKGKCNCVLGLKTVPLNAGCTAVIKKGILGIPYCQSTCTSHPQPSGHYGKSKRNQPILGPDGTLQRCPSAMTACPIDPPPALNGDRSTATISLNEPYKCVTPSEDLYNCGGCTSTGRGVSCVDIPGVLGTSCTEGKCIIYTCKKGYTLSLNDKGEQKCTRKSPRRV
;
A
#
# COMPACT_ATOMS: atom_id res chain seq x y z
N MET A 1 49.55 15.49 -52.28
CA MET A 1 49.66 14.48 -51.20
C MET A 1 49.29 15.16 -49.90
N ARG A 2 48.18 14.74 -49.27
CA ARG A 2 47.60 15.38 -48.08
C ARG A 2 48.17 14.70 -46.82
N PRO A 3 48.70 15.43 -45.83
CA PRO A 3 49.04 14.85 -44.54
C PRO A 3 47.79 14.74 -43.66
N SER A 4 47.71 13.62 -42.95
CA SER A 4 46.63 13.22 -42.04
C SER A 4 46.52 14.13 -40.81
N PHE A 5 45.30 14.56 -40.51
CA PHE A 5 44.93 15.11 -39.20
C PHE A 5 44.49 13.95 -38.30
N ILE A 6 45.26 13.64 -37.25
CA ILE A 6 44.81 12.77 -36.16
C ILE A 6 44.28 13.69 -35.07
N ALA A 7 42.97 13.88 -35.04
CA ALA A 7 42.27 14.48 -33.91
C ALA A 7 42.03 13.38 -32.86
N ALA A 8 42.76 13.43 -31.75
CA ALA A 8 42.53 12.58 -30.59
C ALA A 8 41.28 13.09 -29.85
N THR A 9 40.14 12.45 -30.07
CA THR A 9 38.92 12.64 -29.29
C THR A 9 39.03 11.90 -27.96
N PHE A 10 39.31 12.65 -26.89
CA PHE A 10 39.14 12.18 -25.51
C PHE A 10 37.65 11.96 -25.22
N LEU A 11 37.21 10.70 -25.33
CA LEU A 11 35.89 10.25 -24.87
C LEU A 11 35.97 10.05 -23.35
N ALA A 12 35.60 11.09 -22.60
CA ALA A 12 35.34 10.97 -21.17
C ALA A 12 34.05 10.14 -20.97
N LEU A 13 34.22 8.84 -20.73
CA LEU A 13 33.15 7.98 -20.24
C LEU A 13 32.82 8.38 -18.79
N ALA A 14 31.91 9.33 -18.62
CA ALA A 14 31.26 9.57 -17.34
C ALA A 14 30.44 8.32 -17.01
N SER A 15 30.97 7.46 -16.14
CA SER A 15 30.26 6.31 -15.61
C SER A 15 29.02 6.80 -14.86
N THR A 16 27.85 6.66 -15.47
CA THR A 16 26.56 6.85 -14.81
C THR A 16 26.33 5.70 -13.86
N ALA A 17 26.94 5.76 -12.68
CA ALA A 17 26.50 4.96 -11.55
C ALA A 17 25.10 5.45 -11.18
N VAL A 18 24.10 4.59 -11.37
CA VAL A 18 22.72 4.89 -10.99
C VAL A 18 22.69 5.03 -9.47
N ALA A 19 22.55 6.26 -8.98
CA ALA A 19 22.38 6.54 -7.57
C ALA A 19 21.01 6.00 -7.13
N THR A 20 20.98 4.81 -6.54
CA THR A 20 19.78 4.30 -5.87
C THR A 20 19.79 4.84 -4.45
N PHE A 21 18.75 5.61 -4.10
CA PHE A 21 18.48 5.94 -2.69
C PHE A 21 18.13 4.63 -1.98
N ASP A 22 19.03 4.19 -1.11
CA ASP A 22 18.98 2.87 -0.46
C ASP A 22 18.88 3.07 1.06
N GLN A 23 18.06 2.27 1.73
CA GLN A 23 17.85 2.30 3.19
C GLN A 23 19.15 2.04 3.98
N ALA A 24 20.15 1.46 3.32
CA ALA A 24 21.48 1.26 3.88
C ALA A 24 22.29 2.55 4.10
N CYS A 25 21.90 3.66 3.48
CA CYS A 25 22.59 4.95 3.58
C CYS A 25 21.78 6.00 4.37
N PRO A 26 22.47 6.96 5.03
CA PRO A 26 21.82 8.11 5.62
C PRO A 26 21.06 8.94 4.57
N LEU A 27 20.08 9.73 5.03
CA LEU A 27 19.28 10.60 4.17
C LEU A 27 20.20 11.45 3.27
N LEU A 28 19.92 11.47 1.96
CA LEU A 28 20.67 12.18 0.90
C LEU A 28 21.98 11.54 0.43
N TYR A 29 22.41 10.41 0.99
CA TYR A 29 23.60 9.70 0.49
C TYR A 29 23.22 8.63 -0.53
N ALA A 30 24.04 8.50 -1.58
CA ALA A 30 23.88 7.46 -2.60
C ALA A 30 24.84 6.30 -2.33
N LEU A 31 24.36 5.07 -2.51
CA LEU A 31 25.19 3.87 -2.35
C LEU A 31 25.97 3.60 -3.64
N LEU A 32 27.30 3.73 -3.62
CA LEU A 32 28.17 3.50 -4.78
C LEU A 32 29.24 2.43 -4.52
N PRO A 33 29.61 1.63 -5.54
CA PRO A 33 30.72 0.69 -5.45
C PRO A 33 32.07 1.41 -5.53
N ASP A 34 32.94 1.14 -4.56
CA ASP A 34 34.36 1.51 -4.60
C ASP A 34 35.14 0.32 -5.18
N ILE A 35 35.50 0.43 -6.46
CA ILE A 35 36.18 -0.63 -7.23
C ILE A 35 37.58 -0.90 -6.67
N HIS A 36 38.26 0.12 -6.15
CA HIS A 36 39.63 -0.02 -5.64
C HIS A 36 39.68 -0.76 -4.30
N LYS A 37 38.66 -0.55 -3.46
CA LYS A 37 38.57 -1.16 -2.13
C LYS A 37 37.63 -2.36 -2.06
N GLY A 38 36.99 -2.72 -3.17
CA GLY A 38 36.09 -3.87 -3.29
C GLY A 38 34.87 -3.80 -2.36
N LYS A 39 34.41 -2.59 -2.00
CA LYS A 39 33.33 -2.38 -1.02
C LYS A 39 32.34 -1.31 -1.46
N CYS A 40 31.15 -1.33 -0.89
CA CYS A 40 30.13 -0.31 -1.15
C CYS A 40 30.20 0.78 -0.08
N ASN A 41 30.18 2.05 -0.49
CA ASN A 41 30.18 3.18 0.43
C ASN A 41 28.99 4.11 0.11
N CYS A 42 28.53 4.83 1.14
CA CYS A 42 27.55 5.89 0.98
C CYS A 42 28.28 7.20 0.66
N VAL A 43 27.94 7.84 -0.46
CA VAL A 43 28.66 9.00 -0.99
C VAL A 43 27.72 10.19 -1.13
N LEU A 44 28.18 11.36 -0.70
CA LEU A 44 27.56 12.66 -0.95
C LEU A 44 28.66 13.64 -1.35
N GLY A 45 28.77 13.91 -2.66
CA GLY A 45 29.87 14.71 -3.21
C GLY A 45 31.23 14.04 -2.97
N LEU A 46 32.13 14.70 -2.23
CA LEU A 46 33.45 14.18 -1.86
C LEU A 46 33.46 13.45 -0.50
N LYS A 47 32.33 13.44 0.22
CA LYS A 47 32.24 12.79 1.52
C LYS A 47 31.81 11.33 1.35
N THR A 48 32.54 10.44 2.01
CA THR A 48 32.22 9.01 2.09
C THR A 48 31.93 8.64 3.53
N VAL A 49 30.81 7.96 3.75
CA VAL A 49 30.39 7.48 5.07
C VAL A 49 30.12 5.96 4.99
N PRO A 50 30.33 5.24 6.10
CA PRO A 50 29.97 3.83 6.18
C PRO A 50 28.45 3.65 6.11
N LEU A 51 28.01 2.41 5.86
CA LEU A 51 26.60 2.03 5.92
C LEU A 51 26.04 2.21 7.33
N ASN A 52 24.71 2.36 7.43
CA ASN A 52 24.00 2.33 8.70
C ASN A 52 24.28 1.03 9.46
N ALA A 53 24.30 1.10 10.79
CA ALA A 53 24.49 -0.08 11.64
C ALA A 53 23.39 -1.13 11.36
N GLY A 54 23.78 -2.39 11.16
CA GLY A 54 22.87 -3.47 10.77
C GLY A 54 22.68 -3.62 9.25
N CYS A 55 23.35 -2.82 8.43
CA CYS A 55 23.34 -2.99 6.98
C CYS A 55 24.67 -3.52 6.43
N THR A 56 24.57 -4.45 5.49
CA THR A 56 25.70 -4.98 4.71
C THR A 56 25.44 -4.73 3.24
N ALA A 57 26.47 -4.50 2.44
CA ALA A 57 26.32 -4.37 0.99
C ALA A 57 27.45 -5.08 0.25
N VAL A 58 27.08 -5.73 -0.84
CA VAL A 58 27.98 -6.50 -1.71
C VAL A 58 27.93 -5.95 -3.13
N ILE A 59 29.09 -5.94 -3.79
CA ILE A 59 29.17 -5.53 -5.20
C ILE A 59 28.70 -6.71 -6.06
N LYS A 60 27.71 -6.47 -6.91
CA LYS A 60 27.23 -7.42 -7.92
C LYS A 60 27.38 -6.82 -9.31
N LYS A 61 27.32 -7.68 -10.33
CA LYS A 61 27.36 -7.26 -11.74
C LYS A 61 25.94 -7.32 -12.31
N GLY A 62 25.49 -6.21 -12.88
CA GLY A 62 24.22 -6.15 -13.60
C GLY A 62 24.29 -6.86 -14.96
N ILE A 63 23.17 -6.85 -15.68
CA ILE A 63 23.00 -7.53 -16.97
C ILE A 63 23.99 -7.01 -18.03
N LEU A 64 24.36 -5.72 -17.96
CA LEU A 64 25.34 -5.09 -18.83
C LEU A 64 26.79 -5.15 -18.28
N GLY A 65 27.05 -5.98 -17.27
CA GLY A 65 28.37 -6.08 -16.62
C GLY A 65 28.74 -4.91 -15.71
N ILE A 66 27.87 -3.89 -15.60
CA ILE A 66 28.09 -2.71 -14.77
C ILE A 66 27.99 -3.11 -13.29
N PRO A 67 29.01 -2.81 -12.46
CA PRO A 67 28.97 -3.10 -11.04
C PRO A 67 27.95 -2.21 -10.33
N TYR A 68 27.13 -2.80 -9.48
CA TYR A 68 26.20 -2.11 -8.61
C TYR A 68 26.26 -2.69 -7.20
N CYS A 69 25.86 -1.90 -6.22
CA CYS A 69 25.81 -2.33 -4.83
C CYS A 69 24.42 -2.89 -4.53
N GLN A 70 24.37 -4.12 -4.02
CA GLN A 70 23.17 -4.67 -3.43
C GLN A 70 23.32 -4.63 -1.91
N SER A 71 22.46 -3.88 -1.24
CA SER A 71 22.42 -3.83 0.21
C SER A 71 21.44 -4.86 0.77
N THR A 72 21.74 -5.32 1.98
CA THR A 72 20.88 -6.12 2.84
C THR A 72 21.00 -5.57 4.26
N CYS A 73 19.96 -4.91 4.72
CA CYS A 73 19.84 -4.51 6.12
C CYS A 73 19.16 -5.62 6.90
N THR A 74 19.72 -5.98 8.05
CA THR A 74 18.97 -6.67 9.09
C THR A 74 17.96 -5.67 9.63
N SER A 75 16.85 -5.48 8.92
CA SER A 75 15.62 -5.31 9.66
C SER A 75 15.53 -6.55 10.53
N HIS A 76 15.30 -6.40 11.84
CA HIS A 76 14.60 -7.49 12.49
C HIS A 76 13.43 -7.80 11.56
N PRO A 77 13.25 -9.04 11.06
CA PRO A 77 11.93 -9.39 10.60
C PRO A 77 11.09 -9.09 11.81
N GLN A 78 10.27 -8.04 11.76
CA GLN A 78 9.15 -7.97 12.66
C GLN A 78 8.38 -9.22 12.24
N PRO A 79 8.39 -10.30 13.04
CA PRO A 79 7.51 -11.40 12.71
C PRO A 79 6.14 -10.72 12.58
N SER A 80 5.40 -11.01 11.50
CA SER A 80 3.95 -10.98 11.60
C SER A 80 3.66 -11.72 12.90
N GLY A 81 3.27 -10.96 13.93
CA GLY A 81 3.47 -11.35 15.33
C GLY A 81 3.09 -12.80 15.50
N HIS A 82 3.95 -13.56 16.19
CA HIS A 82 3.75 -14.96 16.54
C HIS A 82 2.27 -15.31 16.54
N TYR A 83 1.90 -16.38 15.82
CA TYR A 83 0.78 -17.24 16.20
C TYR A 83 1.08 -17.77 17.61
N GLY A 84 1.01 -16.92 18.62
CA GLY A 84 0.56 -17.34 19.92
C GLY A 84 -0.81 -17.91 19.63
N LYS A 85 -0.99 -19.21 19.90
CA LYS A 85 -2.33 -19.77 19.98
C LYS A 85 -3.13 -18.80 20.83
N SER A 86 -4.01 -18.02 20.20
CA SER A 86 -4.84 -17.09 20.91
C SER A 86 -5.53 -17.91 21.98
N LYS A 87 -5.23 -17.62 23.25
CA LYS A 87 -6.16 -17.99 24.32
C LYS A 87 -7.41 -17.19 23.99
N ARG A 88 -8.30 -17.83 23.24
CA ARG A 88 -9.41 -17.27 22.47
C ARG A 88 -10.49 -16.56 23.33
N ASN A 89 -10.24 -16.33 24.61
CA ASN A 89 -11.25 -15.93 25.58
C ASN A 89 -10.84 -14.76 26.49
N GLN A 90 -9.76 -14.03 26.22
CA GLN A 90 -9.50 -12.80 26.99
C GLN A 90 -10.12 -11.60 26.27
N PRO A 91 -11.08 -10.89 26.90
CA PRO A 91 -11.62 -9.67 26.34
C PRO A 91 -10.51 -8.62 26.26
N ILE A 92 -10.30 -8.04 25.08
CA ILE A 92 -9.41 -6.88 24.94
C ILE A 92 -10.17 -5.72 25.59
N LEU A 93 -9.62 -5.14 26.65
CA LEU A 93 -10.16 -3.92 27.26
C LEU A 93 -9.57 -2.73 26.50
N GLY A 94 -10.45 -1.87 25.99
CA GLY A 94 -10.08 -0.63 25.36
C GLY A 94 -9.49 0.36 26.37
N PRO A 95 -8.86 1.45 25.90
CA PRO A 95 -8.28 2.48 26.75
C PRO A 95 -9.31 3.20 27.64
N ASP A 96 -10.59 3.08 27.31
CA ASP A 96 -11.75 3.56 28.07
C ASP A 96 -12.34 2.52 29.04
N GLY A 97 -11.68 1.35 29.18
CA GLY A 97 -12.16 0.25 30.02
C GLY A 97 -13.35 -0.52 29.42
N THR A 98 -13.71 -0.26 28.16
CA THR A 98 -14.79 -0.99 27.49
C THR A 98 -14.30 -2.28 26.87
N LEU A 99 -15.19 -3.26 26.68
CA LEU A 99 -14.86 -4.47 25.94
C LEU A 99 -14.64 -4.12 24.46
N GLN A 100 -13.36 -4.01 24.09
CA GLN A 100 -12.93 -3.79 22.73
C GLN A 100 -13.09 -5.10 21.95
N ARG A 101 -14.20 -5.20 21.21
CA ARG A 101 -14.57 -6.40 20.44
C ARG A 101 -13.60 -6.69 19.30
N CYS A 102 -12.91 -5.68 18.77
CA CYS A 102 -11.99 -5.82 17.65
C CYS A 102 -10.66 -5.12 17.92
N PRO A 103 -9.53 -5.63 17.37
CA PRO A 103 -8.23 -4.95 17.45
C PRO A 103 -8.27 -3.48 16.99
N SER A 104 -7.24 -2.72 17.34
CA SER A 104 -7.11 -1.31 16.93
C SER A 104 -7.28 -1.13 15.41
N ALA A 105 -7.95 -0.05 15.01
CA ALA A 105 -8.34 0.28 13.63
C ALA A 105 -9.37 -0.66 12.95
N MET A 106 -9.95 -1.62 13.68
CA MET A 106 -11.06 -2.44 13.21
C MET A 106 -12.38 -2.05 13.88
N THR A 107 -13.48 -2.30 13.18
CA THR A 107 -14.84 -2.08 13.68
C THR A 107 -15.58 -3.41 13.79
N ALA A 108 -16.27 -3.61 14.92
CA ALA A 108 -17.15 -4.76 15.09
C ALA A 108 -18.45 -4.51 14.32
N CYS A 109 -18.69 -5.31 13.29
CA CYS A 109 -19.95 -5.29 12.54
C CYS A 109 -20.80 -6.50 12.90
N PRO A 110 -22.11 -6.33 13.15
CA PRO A 110 -23.02 -7.46 13.29
C PRO A 110 -22.97 -8.33 12.04
N ILE A 111 -22.96 -9.65 12.23
CA ILE A 111 -23.05 -10.59 11.10
C ILE A 111 -24.44 -10.47 10.49
N ASP A 112 -25.47 -10.51 11.33
CA ASP A 112 -26.85 -10.33 10.92
C ASP A 112 -27.26 -8.85 11.03
N PRO A 113 -28.08 -8.34 10.10
CA PRO A 113 -28.57 -6.97 10.19
C PRO A 113 -29.45 -6.83 11.44
N PRO A 114 -29.08 -5.96 12.40
CA PRO A 114 -29.88 -5.78 13.60
C PRO A 114 -31.24 -5.17 13.26
N PRO A 115 -32.26 -5.32 14.13
CA PRO A 115 -33.56 -4.69 13.95
C PRO A 115 -33.40 -3.18 13.75
N ALA A 116 -34.01 -2.65 12.69
CA ALA A 116 -34.00 -1.21 12.45
C ALA A 116 -34.86 -0.52 13.51
N LEU A 117 -34.26 0.33 14.35
CA LEU A 117 -35.02 1.14 15.28
C LEU A 117 -35.63 2.31 14.49
N ASN A 118 -36.95 2.43 14.47
CA ASN A 118 -37.69 3.43 13.69
C ASN A 118 -37.39 3.40 12.19
N GLY A 119 -37.07 2.22 11.64
CA GLY A 119 -36.70 2.06 10.22
C GLY A 119 -35.27 2.51 9.88
N ASP A 120 -34.51 3.01 10.86
CA ASP A 120 -33.11 3.36 10.71
C ASP A 120 -32.21 2.27 11.31
N ARG A 121 -31.37 1.66 10.46
CA ARG A 121 -30.39 0.66 10.90
C ARG A 121 -29.13 1.29 11.47
N SER A 122 -28.88 2.57 11.18
CA SER A 122 -27.67 3.26 11.60
C SER A 122 -27.67 3.55 13.11
N THR A 123 -28.85 3.54 13.74
CA THR A 123 -29.04 3.66 15.20
C THR A 123 -29.03 2.32 15.93
N ALA A 124 -28.95 1.20 15.19
CA ALA A 124 -28.97 -0.11 15.78
C ALA A 124 -27.72 -0.32 16.66
N THR A 125 -27.96 -0.72 17.91
CA THR A 125 -26.92 -1.01 18.89
C THR A 125 -26.63 -2.51 18.89
N ILE A 126 -25.35 -2.87 18.82
CA ILE A 126 -24.92 -4.28 18.80
C ILE A 126 -24.97 -4.83 20.23
N SER A 127 -25.82 -5.84 20.48
CA SER A 127 -25.88 -6.47 21.81
C SER A 127 -24.57 -7.20 22.13
N LEU A 128 -24.21 -7.33 23.41
CA LEU A 128 -22.94 -7.95 23.85
C LEU A 128 -22.79 -9.39 23.37
N ASN A 129 -23.91 -10.10 23.24
CA ASN A 129 -23.95 -11.52 22.87
C ASN A 129 -24.20 -11.75 21.36
N GLU A 130 -24.31 -10.68 20.59
CA GLU A 130 -24.65 -10.79 19.17
C GLU A 130 -23.41 -11.14 18.35
N PRO A 131 -23.51 -12.10 17.41
CA PRO A 131 -22.38 -12.48 16.58
C PRO A 131 -21.91 -11.28 15.75
N TYR A 132 -20.60 -11.04 15.79
CA TYR A 132 -19.96 -9.95 15.08
C TYR A 132 -18.75 -10.44 14.30
N LYS A 133 -18.40 -9.69 13.26
CA LYS A 133 -17.14 -9.81 12.53
C LYS A 133 -16.36 -8.51 12.68
N CYS A 134 -15.05 -8.63 12.81
CA CYS A 134 -14.17 -7.47 12.75
C CYS A 134 -13.87 -7.16 11.29
N VAL A 135 -14.11 -5.92 10.90
CA VAL A 135 -13.81 -5.43 9.55
C VAL A 135 -12.92 -4.20 9.65
N THR A 136 -12.23 -3.88 8.55
CA THR A 136 -11.47 -2.64 8.42
C THR A 136 -12.21 -1.73 7.44
N PRO A 137 -13.05 -0.78 7.89
CA PRO A 137 -13.90 0.00 7.00
C PRO A 137 -13.14 0.85 5.98
N SER A 138 -11.85 1.10 6.19
CA SER A 138 -11.02 1.85 5.25
C SER A 138 -10.65 1.07 3.98
N GLU A 139 -10.73 -0.26 4.01
CA GLU A 139 -10.27 -1.16 2.93
C GLU A 139 -11.19 -2.35 2.64
N ASP A 140 -12.17 -2.66 3.50
CA ASP A 140 -13.11 -3.75 3.28
C ASP A 140 -14.14 -3.41 2.19
N LEU A 141 -14.09 -4.15 1.09
CA LEU A 141 -15.01 -4.04 -0.05
C LEU A 141 -16.49 -4.19 0.31
N TYR A 142 -16.82 -5.00 1.32
CA TYR A 142 -18.19 -5.33 1.70
C TYR A 142 -18.71 -4.48 2.86
N ASN A 143 -17.85 -3.69 3.49
CA ASN A 143 -18.16 -2.84 4.66
C ASN A 143 -17.39 -1.51 4.55
N CYS A 144 -17.36 -0.94 3.35
CA CYS A 144 -16.56 0.24 3.06
C CYS A 144 -17.19 1.48 3.72
N GLY A 145 -16.38 2.24 4.46
CA GLY A 145 -16.82 3.42 5.21
C GLY A 145 -17.63 3.09 6.47
N GLY A 146 -18.00 1.83 6.71
CA GLY A 146 -18.69 1.39 7.91
C GLY A 146 -19.38 0.04 7.73
N CYS A 147 -20.10 -0.43 8.76
CA CYS A 147 -20.82 -1.69 8.68
C CYS A 147 -22.02 -1.59 7.72
N THR A 148 -22.03 -2.42 6.68
CA THR A 148 -23.16 -2.49 5.76
C THR A 148 -24.41 -3.09 6.43
N SER A 149 -24.24 -3.99 7.40
CA SER A 149 -25.35 -4.56 8.19
C SER A 149 -26.12 -3.52 9.00
N THR A 150 -25.47 -2.44 9.45
CA THR A 150 -26.12 -1.31 10.12
C THR A 150 -26.44 -0.15 9.18
N GLY A 151 -26.14 -0.26 7.88
CA GLY A 151 -26.32 0.82 6.92
C GLY A 151 -25.37 2.01 7.09
N ARG A 152 -24.36 1.92 7.98
CA ARG A 152 -23.33 2.96 8.14
C ARG A 152 -22.24 2.92 7.09
N GLY A 153 -22.14 1.83 6.34
CA GLY A 153 -21.24 1.71 5.20
C GLY A 153 -21.88 1.00 4.03
N VAL A 154 -21.11 0.84 2.98
CA VAL A 154 -21.57 0.36 1.68
C VAL A 154 -20.76 -0.82 1.20
N SER A 155 -21.42 -1.73 0.50
CA SER A 155 -20.76 -2.81 -0.23
C SER A 155 -20.42 -2.30 -1.63
N CYS A 156 -19.13 -2.04 -1.89
CA CYS A 156 -18.67 -1.50 -3.17
C CYS A 156 -18.94 -2.46 -4.34
N VAL A 157 -19.00 -3.77 -4.06
CA VAL A 157 -19.26 -4.80 -5.08
C VAL A 157 -20.73 -4.89 -5.48
N ASP A 158 -21.64 -4.41 -4.63
CA ASP A 158 -23.07 -4.41 -4.89
C ASP A 158 -23.53 -3.14 -5.63
N ILE A 159 -22.61 -2.22 -5.95
CA ILE A 159 -22.91 -1.03 -6.73
C ILE A 159 -23.37 -1.44 -8.15
N PRO A 160 -24.55 -0.99 -8.61
CA PRO A 160 -25.09 -1.39 -9.90
C PRO A 160 -24.16 -1.07 -11.07
N GLY A 161 -23.88 -2.10 -11.88
CA GLY A 161 -23.07 -1.96 -13.10
C GLY A 161 -21.56 -1.93 -12.88
N VAL A 162 -21.07 -2.03 -11.64
CA VAL A 162 -19.64 -2.13 -11.33
C VAL A 162 -19.11 -3.51 -11.68
N LEU A 163 -17.88 -3.56 -12.22
CA LEU A 163 -17.14 -4.79 -12.49
C LEU A 163 -15.88 -4.87 -11.61
N GLY A 164 -15.12 -3.78 -11.50
CA GLY A 164 -13.90 -3.70 -10.71
C GLY A 164 -13.90 -2.44 -9.86
N THR A 165 -13.67 -2.63 -8.56
CA THR A 165 -13.76 -1.59 -7.54
C THR A 165 -12.81 -1.91 -6.38
N SER A 166 -12.46 -0.90 -5.59
CA SER A 166 -11.77 -1.02 -4.30
C SER A 166 -12.47 -0.17 -3.24
N CYS A 167 -12.18 -0.46 -1.98
CA CYS A 167 -12.41 0.48 -0.89
C CYS A 167 -11.07 1.14 -0.56
N THR A 168 -11.02 2.46 -0.55
CA THR A 168 -9.83 3.23 -0.18
C THR A 168 -10.24 4.39 0.70
N GLU A 169 -9.68 4.44 1.91
CA GLU A 169 -9.99 5.45 2.92
C GLU A 169 -11.51 5.56 3.21
N GLY A 170 -12.21 4.42 3.16
CA GLY A 170 -13.65 4.34 3.43
C GLY A 170 -14.53 4.81 2.27
N LYS A 171 -13.97 4.97 1.07
CA LYS A 171 -14.70 5.34 -0.15
C LYS A 171 -14.56 4.27 -1.22
N CYS A 172 -15.64 3.99 -1.93
CA CYS A 172 -15.61 3.10 -3.08
C CYS A 172 -14.97 3.80 -4.28
N ILE A 173 -13.92 3.21 -4.83
CA ILE A 173 -13.26 3.66 -6.05
C ILE A 173 -13.56 2.65 -7.16
N ILE A 174 -14.34 3.07 -8.15
CA ILE A 174 -14.73 2.26 -9.31
C ILE A 174 -13.69 2.43 -10.41
N TYR A 175 -13.04 1.32 -10.79
CA TYR A 175 -12.08 1.28 -11.89
C TYR A 175 -12.72 0.88 -13.21
N THR A 176 -13.64 -0.10 -13.17
CA THR A 176 -14.26 -0.64 -14.37
C THR A 176 -15.75 -0.92 -14.17
N CYS A 177 -16.53 -0.61 -15.21
CA CYS A 177 -17.95 -0.92 -15.29
C CYS A 177 -18.19 -2.16 -16.18
N LYS A 178 -19.27 -2.89 -15.91
CA LYS A 178 -19.76 -4.01 -16.73
C LYS A 178 -20.05 -3.54 -18.16
N LYS A 179 -20.00 -4.46 -19.12
CA LYS A 179 -20.37 -4.19 -20.52
C LYS A 179 -21.77 -3.56 -20.58
N GLY A 180 -21.91 -2.50 -21.38
CA GLY A 180 -23.15 -1.72 -21.47
C GLY A 180 -23.28 -0.59 -20.45
N TYR A 181 -22.31 -0.42 -19.56
CA TYR A 181 -22.22 0.70 -18.62
C TYR A 181 -21.00 1.59 -18.92
N THR A 182 -21.06 2.84 -18.49
CA THR A 182 -19.99 3.85 -18.55
C THR A 182 -19.77 4.43 -17.16
N LEU A 183 -18.51 4.68 -16.80
CA LEU A 183 -18.17 5.39 -15.57
C LEU A 183 -18.56 6.87 -15.69
N SER A 184 -19.33 7.37 -14.72
CA SER A 184 -19.76 8.76 -14.61
C SER A 184 -19.61 9.22 -13.16
N LEU A 185 -19.69 10.52 -12.94
CA LEU A 185 -19.91 11.10 -11.60
C LEU A 185 -21.39 11.40 -11.41
N ASN A 186 -21.87 11.32 -10.17
CA ASN A 186 -23.17 11.88 -9.78
C ASN A 186 -23.03 13.38 -9.42
N ASP A 187 -24.14 14.02 -9.04
CA ASP A 187 -24.17 15.45 -8.68
C ASP A 187 -23.33 15.78 -7.44
N LYS A 188 -22.93 14.77 -6.66
CA LYS A 188 -22.07 14.89 -5.49
C LYS A 188 -20.59 14.62 -5.79
N GLY A 189 -20.24 14.37 -7.06
CA GLY A 189 -18.88 14.02 -7.48
C GLY A 189 -18.47 12.58 -7.17
N GLU A 190 -19.40 11.69 -6.84
CA GLU A 190 -19.12 10.28 -6.56
C GLU A 190 -19.21 9.43 -7.83
N GLN A 191 -18.34 8.42 -7.94
CA GLN A 191 -18.31 7.53 -9.09
C GLN A 191 -19.54 6.62 -9.14
N LYS A 192 -20.11 6.44 -10.34
CA LYS A 192 -21.21 5.52 -10.61
C LYS A 192 -21.11 4.95 -12.03
N CYS A 193 -21.52 3.71 -12.20
CA CYS A 193 -21.71 3.12 -13.52
C CYS A 193 -23.14 3.42 -14.02
N THR A 194 -23.25 4.13 -15.15
CA THR A 194 -24.53 4.44 -15.79
C THR A 194 -24.68 3.63 -17.09
N ARG A 195 -25.90 3.20 -17.43
CA ARG A 195 -26.13 2.48 -18.68
C ARG A 195 -25.80 3.39 -19.87
N LYS A 196 -25.09 2.86 -20.86
CA LYS A 196 -24.89 3.53 -22.14
C LYS A 196 -26.26 3.77 -22.76
N SER A 197 -26.59 5.02 -23.07
CA SER A 197 -27.76 5.33 -23.87
C SER A 197 -27.67 4.54 -25.18
N PRO A 198 -28.76 3.96 -25.70
CA PRO A 198 -28.74 3.38 -27.03
C PRO A 198 -28.23 4.46 -27.99
N ARG A 199 -27.15 4.18 -28.73
CA ARG A 199 -26.80 5.03 -29.86
C ARG A 199 -28.01 4.98 -30.79
N ARG A 200 -28.71 6.11 -30.97
CA ARG A 200 -29.55 6.29 -32.15
C ARG A 200 -28.60 6.20 -33.34
N VAL A 201 -28.64 5.06 -34.03
CA VAL A 201 -28.07 4.89 -35.37
C VAL A 201 -29.10 5.44 -36.34
#